data_AF-A0A2S6F3B8-F1
#
_entry.id   AF-A0A2S6F3B8-F1
#
_cell.length_a   1.000
_cell.length_b   1.000
_cell.length_c   1.000
_cell.angle_alpha   90.00
_cell.angle_beta   90.00
_cell.angle_gamma   90.00
#
_symmetry.space_group_name_H-M   'P 1'
#
loop_
_entity.id
_entity.type
_entity.pdbx_description
1 polymer ?
#
loop_
_entity_poly.entity_id
_entity_poly.type
_entity_poly.pdbx_seq_one_letter_code
_entity_poly.pdbx_strand_id
1 'polypeptide(L)'
;MPRIERNRKIDNFIKIAFQRIRDTMRLLTSTSADTFSEEDKSQLDFQFQALSAYEDRVVSEFRTLQIEKSPPPASVLRIYQSALEESKKAINHLKGDSESCELILTNFEEVTKFCINVLTKENGMKFFDTKGLNVEEVKRVNGEIQESWETFTKENNIINSPKQIFSKNM
;
A
#
# COMPACT_ATOMS: atom_id res chain seq x y z
N MET A 1 -20.70 1.75 -11.48
CA MET A 1 -19.76 1.23 -12.51
C MET A 1 -20.00 -0.26 -12.65
N PRO A 2 -20.03 -0.82 -13.87
CA PRO A 2 -20.17 -2.26 -14.07
C PRO A 2 -19.03 -3.02 -13.35
N ARG A 3 -19.34 -4.18 -12.77
CA ARG A 3 -18.39 -5.02 -12.02
C ARG A 3 -17.09 -5.28 -12.79
N ILE A 4 -17.19 -5.53 -14.10
CA ILE A 4 -16.03 -5.78 -14.97
C ILE A 4 -15.09 -4.57 -15.01
N GLU A 5 -15.64 -3.36 -15.16
CA GLU A 5 -14.83 -2.13 -15.22
C GLU A 5 -14.17 -1.82 -13.87
N ARG A 6 -14.91 -2.01 -12.77
CA ARG A 6 -14.36 -1.88 -11.40
C ARG A 6 -13.19 -2.82 -11.20
N ASN A 7 -13.36 -4.09 -11.56
CA ASN A 7 -12.32 -5.10 -11.41
C ASN A 7 -11.08 -4.76 -12.25
N ARG A 8 -11.25 -4.32 -13.50
CA ARG A 8 -10.14 -3.84 -14.34
C ARG A 8 -9.40 -2.65 -13.73
N LYS A 9 -10.10 -1.70 -13.13
CA LYS A 9 -9.45 -0.57 -12.42
C LYS A 9 -8.65 -1.04 -11.22
N ILE A 10 -9.20 -1.96 -10.42
CA ILE A 10 -8.50 -2.57 -9.27
C ILE A 10 -7.26 -3.34 -9.76
N ASP A 11 -7.38 -4.16 -10.80
CA ASP A 11 -6.26 -4.92 -11.38
C ASP A 11 -5.14 -4.01 -11.87
N ASN A 12 -5.50 -2.94 -12.58
CA ASN A 12 -4.54 -1.98 -13.09
C ASN A 12 -3.85 -1.23 -11.95
N PHE A 13 -4.59 -0.84 -10.90
CA PHE A 13 -4.02 -0.25 -9.69
C PHE A 13 -3.02 -1.21 -9.02
N ILE A 14 -3.42 -2.45 -8.73
CA ILE A 14 -2.55 -3.48 -8.11
C ILE A 14 -1.29 -3.70 -8.96
N LYS A 15 -1.43 -3.72 -10.28
CA LYS A 15 -0.29 -3.89 -11.18
C LYS A 15 0.70 -2.74 -11.03
N ILE A 16 0.23 -1.50 -11.12
CA ILE A 16 1.09 -0.30 -11.15
C ILE A 16 1.66 0.00 -9.76
N ALA A 17 0.81 0.07 -8.73
CA ALA A 17 1.21 0.52 -7.40
C ALA A 17 2.24 -0.42 -6.74
N PHE A 18 2.11 -1.73 -6.96
CA PHE A 18 2.99 -2.74 -6.36
C PHE A 18 4.16 -3.15 -7.26
N GLN A 19 4.28 -2.56 -8.46
CA GLN A 19 5.32 -2.95 -9.41
C GLN A 19 6.73 -2.78 -8.82
N ARG A 20 6.99 -1.65 -8.14
CA ARG A 20 8.30 -1.37 -7.53
C ARG A 20 8.64 -2.38 -6.43
N ILE A 21 7.68 -2.76 -5.59
CA ILE A 21 7.86 -3.81 -4.58
C ILE A 21 8.25 -5.13 -5.23
N ARG A 22 7.53 -5.55 -6.28
CA ARG A 22 7.83 -6.78 -7.03
C ARG A 22 9.19 -6.74 -7.74
N ASP A 23 9.62 -5.58 -8.22
CA ASP A 23 10.91 -5.42 -8.87
C ASP A 23 12.04 -5.51 -7.84
N THR A 24 11.88 -4.86 -6.67
CA THR A 24 12.82 -4.99 -5.54
C THR A 24 12.92 -6.43 -5.06
N MET A 25 11.79 -7.12 -4.85
CA MET A 25 11.80 -8.53 -4.46
C MET A 25 12.55 -9.41 -5.46
N ARG A 26 12.35 -9.19 -6.78
CA ARG A 26 13.11 -9.91 -7.82
C ARG A 26 14.61 -9.62 -7.74
N LEU A 27 15.00 -8.38 -7.47
CA LEU A 27 16.40 -8.01 -7.30
C LEU A 27 17.03 -8.71 -6.09
N LEU A 28 16.34 -8.73 -4.95
CA LEU A 28 16.79 -9.42 -3.73
C LEU A 28 17.04 -10.91 -3.99
N THR A 29 16.12 -11.59 -4.69
CA THR A 29 16.30 -13.00 -5.05
C THR A 29 17.47 -13.20 -6.02
N SER A 30 17.65 -12.33 -7.01
CA SER A 30 18.76 -12.45 -7.97
C SER A 30 20.13 -12.15 -7.38
N THR A 31 20.20 -11.25 -6.39
CA THR A 31 21.44 -10.85 -5.69
C THR A 31 21.95 -11.98 -4.79
N SER A 32 21.07 -12.83 -4.27
CA SER A 32 21.43 -13.96 -3.40
C SER A 32 22.22 -15.09 -4.09
N ALA A 33 22.39 -15.04 -5.42
CA ALA A 33 22.93 -16.15 -6.20
C ALA A 33 24.47 -16.25 -6.22
N ASP A 34 25.22 -15.18 -5.90
CA ASP A 34 26.69 -15.19 -6.02
C ASP A 34 27.40 -14.44 -4.85
N THR A 35 28.38 -15.09 -4.21
CA THR A 35 29.44 -14.50 -3.35
C THR A 35 29.09 -13.83 -1.99
N PHE A 36 27.84 -13.82 -1.52
CA PHE A 36 27.49 -13.18 -0.24
C PHE A 36 27.77 -14.04 1.00
N SER A 37 28.08 -13.37 2.12
CA SER A 37 28.18 -14.00 3.44
C SER A 37 26.81 -14.52 3.91
N GLU A 38 26.77 -15.44 4.87
CA GLU A 38 25.52 -15.96 5.42
C GLU A 38 24.69 -14.86 6.12
N GLU A 39 25.35 -13.85 6.69
CA GLU A 39 24.70 -12.69 7.31
C GLU A 39 24.00 -11.81 6.27
N ASP A 40 24.67 -11.54 5.14
CA ASP A 40 24.10 -10.78 4.03
C ASP A 40 22.89 -11.50 3.43
N LYS A 41 22.97 -12.83 3.26
CA LYS A 41 21.84 -13.64 2.77
C LYS A 41 20.66 -13.58 3.72
N SER A 42 20.91 -13.67 5.02
CA SER A 42 19.85 -13.57 6.04
C SER A 42 19.18 -12.20 6.01
N GLN A 43 19.92 -11.12 5.76
CA GLN A 43 19.36 -9.77 5.66
C GLN A 43 18.51 -9.60 4.39
N LEU A 44 18.96 -10.12 3.25
CA LEU A 44 18.19 -10.09 2.00
C LEU A 44 16.89 -10.89 2.10
N ASP A 45 16.93 -12.07 2.73
CA ASP A 45 15.73 -12.89 2.96
C ASP A 45 14.74 -12.19 3.89
N PHE A 46 15.24 -11.54 4.95
CA PHE A 46 14.42 -10.75 5.86
C PHE A 46 13.71 -9.59 5.15
N GLN A 47 14.41 -8.86 4.28
CA GLN A 47 13.80 -7.82 3.45
C GLN A 47 12.73 -8.38 2.53
N PHE A 48 13.04 -9.50 1.85
CA PHE A 48 12.10 -10.15 0.94
C PHE A 48 10.82 -10.57 1.67
N GLN A 49 10.94 -11.22 2.84
CA GLN A 49 9.79 -11.68 3.62
C GLN A 49 8.89 -10.52 4.05
N ALA A 50 9.46 -9.40 4.50
CA ALA A 50 8.69 -8.22 4.88
C ALA A 50 7.93 -7.61 3.69
N LEU A 51 8.60 -7.45 2.54
CA LEU A 51 7.99 -6.90 1.33
C LEU A 51 6.90 -7.82 0.77
N SER A 52 7.14 -9.14 0.74
CA SER A 52 6.19 -10.14 0.26
C SER A 52 4.95 -10.20 1.15
N ALA A 53 5.13 -10.26 2.47
CA ALA A 53 4.02 -10.31 3.42
C ALA A 53 3.13 -9.06 3.33
N TYR A 54 3.73 -7.89 3.18
CA TYR A 54 3.02 -6.64 2.95
C TYR A 54 2.20 -6.69 1.66
N GLU A 55 2.82 -7.03 0.52
CA GLU A 55 2.11 -7.10 -0.76
C GLU A 55 0.95 -8.10 -0.70
N ASP A 56 1.21 -9.33 -0.24
CA ASP A 56 0.22 -10.40 -0.22
C ASP A 56 -1.02 -10.00 0.56
N ARG A 57 -0.83 -9.40 1.74
CA ARG A 57 -1.93 -9.02 2.61
C ARG A 57 -2.73 -7.86 2.01
N VAL A 58 -2.08 -6.81 1.51
CA VAL A 58 -2.80 -5.65 0.95
C VAL A 58 -3.50 -6.02 -0.36
N VAL A 59 -2.84 -6.75 -1.26
CA VAL A 59 -3.44 -7.21 -2.52
C VAL A 59 -4.64 -8.10 -2.26
N SER A 60 -4.58 -8.99 -1.27
CA SER A 60 -5.71 -9.85 -0.89
C SER A 60 -6.96 -9.04 -0.54
N GLU A 61 -6.83 -7.96 0.23
CA GLU A 61 -7.97 -7.08 0.56
C GLU A 61 -8.58 -6.44 -0.69
N PHE A 62 -7.78 -6.00 -1.66
CA PHE A 62 -8.30 -5.53 -2.95
C PHE A 62 -9.03 -6.64 -3.72
N ARG A 63 -8.58 -7.90 -3.63
CA ARG A 63 -9.29 -9.04 -4.24
C ARG A 63 -10.65 -9.27 -3.60
N THR A 64 -10.79 -9.06 -2.29
CA THR A 64 -12.11 -9.16 -1.62
C THR A 64 -13.12 -8.18 -2.23
N LEU A 65 -12.70 -6.94 -2.53
CA LEU A 65 -13.54 -5.92 -3.15
C LEU A 65 -14.03 -6.30 -4.55
N GLN A 66 -13.25 -7.07 -5.31
CA GLN A 66 -13.62 -7.56 -6.64
C GLN A 66 -14.70 -8.65 -6.59
N ILE A 67 -14.78 -9.38 -5.48
CA ILE A 67 -15.76 -10.46 -5.24
C ILE A 67 -17.10 -9.87 -4.80
N GLU A 68 -17.09 -8.78 -4.03
CA GLU A 68 -18.29 -8.11 -3.52
C GLU A 68 -19.19 -7.60 -4.67
N LYS A 69 -20.48 -7.99 -4.62
CA LYS A 69 -21.48 -7.61 -5.63
C LYS A 69 -21.82 -6.12 -5.57
N SER A 70 -22.00 -5.60 -4.36
CA SER A 70 -22.29 -4.19 -4.07
C SER A 70 -21.44 -3.76 -2.87
N PRO A 71 -20.16 -3.42 -3.07
CA PRO A 71 -19.25 -3.12 -1.97
C PRO A 71 -19.71 -1.86 -1.23
N PRO A 72 -19.89 -1.90 0.10
CA PRO A 72 -20.17 -0.69 0.87
C PRO A 72 -18.91 0.18 1.03
N PRO A 73 -19.06 1.47 1.40
CA PRO A 73 -17.92 2.34 1.74
C PRO A 73 -16.99 1.74 2.80
N ALA A 74 -17.55 1.01 3.78
CA ALA A 74 -16.81 0.31 4.82
C ALA A 74 -15.80 -0.74 4.27
N SER A 75 -16.05 -1.32 3.08
CA SER A 75 -15.07 -2.21 2.44
C SER A 75 -13.81 -1.48 2.01
N VAL A 76 -13.92 -0.21 1.61
CA VAL A 76 -12.76 0.64 1.29
C VAL A 76 -11.99 1.01 2.55
N LEU A 77 -12.71 1.29 3.65
CA LEU A 77 -12.08 1.52 4.96
C LEU A 77 -11.27 0.30 5.41
N ARG A 78 -11.82 -0.91 5.26
CA ARG A 78 -11.14 -2.17 5.61
C ARG A 78 -9.82 -2.32 4.85
N ILE A 79 -9.81 -2.04 3.55
CA ILE A 79 -8.58 -2.06 2.73
C ILE A 79 -7.55 -1.08 3.28
N TYR A 80 -7.96 0.16 3.55
CA TYR A 80 -7.07 1.18 4.10
C TYR A 80 -6.50 0.77 5.46
N GLN A 81 -7.34 0.30 6.39
CA GLN A 81 -6.93 -0.12 7.72
C GLN A 81 -5.96 -1.30 7.67
N SER A 82 -6.23 -2.30 6.83
CA SER A 82 -5.31 -3.42 6.64
C SER A 82 -3.98 -2.94 6.05
N ALA A 83 -3.99 -2.02 5.08
CA ALA A 83 -2.76 -1.49 4.51
C ALA A 83 -1.96 -0.67 5.53
N LEU A 84 -2.63 0.10 6.39
CA LEU A 84 -1.99 0.85 7.47
C LEU A 84 -1.32 -0.10 8.48
N GLU A 85 -2.04 -1.14 8.91
CA GLU A 85 -1.52 -2.11 9.86
C GLU A 85 -0.30 -2.86 9.29
N GLU A 86 -0.38 -3.32 8.05
CA GLU A 86 0.73 -4.02 7.40
C GLU A 86 1.91 -3.09 7.10
N SER A 87 1.65 -1.82 6.77
CA SER A 87 2.73 -0.83 6.63
C SER A 87 3.50 -0.68 7.94
N LYS A 88 2.79 -0.57 9.08
CA LYS A 88 3.41 -0.48 10.41
C LYS A 88 4.23 -1.73 10.73
N LYS A 89 3.70 -2.92 10.44
CA LYS A 89 4.42 -4.19 10.64
C LYS A 89 5.68 -4.27 9.78
N ALA A 90 5.57 -4.00 8.47
CA ALA A 90 6.68 -4.05 7.53
C ALA A 90 7.79 -3.06 7.89
N ILE A 91 7.45 -1.80 8.19
CA ILE A 91 8.42 -0.77 8.59
C ILE A 91 9.12 -1.14 9.90
N ASN A 92 8.37 -1.67 10.88
CA ASN A 92 8.97 -2.11 12.14
C ASN A 92 9.88 -3.33 11.94
N HIS A 93 9.54 -4.22 11.01
CA HIS A 93 10.38 -5.35 10.62
C HIS A 93 11.66 -4.84 9.97
N LEU A 94 11.57 -3.98 8.96
CA LEU A 94 12.66 -3.40 8.17
C LEU A 94 13.50 -2.33 8.90
N LYS A 95 13.44 -2.26 10.24
CA LYS A 95 14.17 -1.25 11.02
C LYS A 95 15.66 -1.22 10.65
N GLY A 96 16.12 -0.09 10.13
CA GLY A 96 17.50 0.12 9.67
C GLY A 96 17.69 0.07 8.16
N ASP A 97 16.67 -0.36 7.40
CA ASP A 97 16.63 -0.29 5.94
C ASP A 97 15.70 0.84 5.49
N SER A 98 16.29 2.03 5.29
CA SER A 98 15.54 3.22 4.89
C SER A 98 14.89 3.10 3.51
N GLU A 99 15.53 2.40 2.57
CA GLU A 99 15.04 2.29 1.19
C GLU A 99 13.79 1.41 1.12
N SER A 100 13.82 0.23 1.77
CA SER A 100 12.64 -0.64 1.84
C SER A 100 11.50 0.00 2.64
N CYS A 101 11.81 0.77 3.69
CA CYS A 101 10.79 1.54 4.41
C CYS A 101 10.15 2.61 3.52
N GLU A 102 10.93 3.39 2.77
CA GLU A 102 10.41 4.40 1.83
C GLU A 102 9.54 3.77 0.75
N LEU A 103 9.91 2.57 0.28
CA LEU A 103 9.13 1.81 -0.70
C LEU A 103 7.74 1.43 -0.17
N ILE A 104 7.67 0.92 1.07
CA ILE A 104 6.40 0.61 1.74
C ILE A 104 5.55 1.88 1.91
N LEU A 105 6.16 2.97 2.34
CA LEU A 105 5.48 4.23 2.59
C LEU A 105 4.92 4.85 1.31
N THR A 106 5.71 4.84 0.24
CA THR A 106 5.28 5.31 -1.08
C THR A 106 4.11 4.48 -1.59
N ASN A 107 4.15 3.15 -1.44
CA ASN A 107 3.04 2.30 -1.83
C ASN A 107 1.78 2.57 -0.98
N PHE A 108 1.95 2.74 0.34
CA PHE A 108 0.84 3.04 1.23
C PHE A 108 0.18 4.39 0.93
N GLU A 109 0.97 5.38 0.50
CA GLU A 109 0.43 6.65 0.00
C GLU A 109 -0.45 6.44 -1.25
N GLU A 110 -0.01 5.62 -2.20
CA GLU A 110 -0.79 5.28 -3.40
C GLU A 110 -2.09 4.53 -3.06
N VAL A 111 -2.05 3.61 -2.08
CA VAL A 111 -3.25 2.95 -1.54
C VAL A 111 -4.20 3.95 -0.90
N THR A 112 -3.66 4.89 -0.11
CA THR A 112 -4.45 5.95 0.54
C THR A 112 -5.14 6.84 -0.50
N LYS A 113 -4.40 7.27 -1.53
CA LYS A 113 -4.95 8.03 -2.66
C LYS A 113 -6.05 7.25 -3.38
N PHE A 114 -5.85 5.96 -3.63
CA PHE A 114 -6.88 5.12 -4.24
C PHE A 114 -8.17 5.13 -3.40
N CYS A 115 -8.07 4.90 -2.08
CA CYS A 115 -9.23 4.84 -1.20
C CYS A 115 -9.99 6.18 -1.17
N ILE A 116 -9.30 7.30 -1.01
CA ILE A 116 -9.90 8.65 -1.06
C ILE A 116 -10.54 8.92 -2.42
N ASN A 117 -9.86 8.55 -3.50
CA ASN A 117 -10.38 8.71 -4.86
C ASN A 117 -11.64 7.87 -5.11
N VAL A 118 -11.75 6.68 -4.52
CA VAL A 118 -12.97 5.87 -4.62
C VAL A 118 -14.12 6.45 -3.79
N LEU A 119 -13.83 7.10 -2.66
CA LEU A 119 -14.84 7.64 -1.76
C LEU A 119 -15.26 9.09 -2.08
N THR A 120 -14.57 9.79 -2.98
CA THR A 120 -14.94 11.16 -3.36
C THR A 120 -16.21 11.17 -4.20
N LYS A 121 -17.13 12.12 -3.92
CA LYS A 121 -18.51 12.16 -4.46
C LYS A 121 -18.62 11.86 -5.96
N GLU A 122 -17.76 12.45 -6.80
CA GLU A 122 -17.78 12.24 -8.26
C GLU A 122 -17.36 10.83 -8.70
N ASN A 123 -16.42 10.22 -7.98
CA ASN A 123 -15.90 8.89 -8.28
C ASN A 123 -16.63 7.79 -7.50
N GLY A 124 -17.10 8.05 -6.28
CA GLY A 124 -17.86 7.12 -5.46
C GLY A 124 -19.22 6.79 -6.06
N MET A 125 -19.94 7.78 -6.59
CA MET A 125 -21.16 7.51 -7.38
C MET A 125 -20.88 6.63 -8.60
N LYS A 126 -19.68 6.76 -9.19
CA LYS A 126 -19.26 5.90 -10.29
C LYS A 126 -18.82 4.54 -9.77
N PHE A 127 -18.16 4.42 -8.63
CA PHE A 127 -17.56 3.16 -8.16
C PHE A 127 -18.57 2.23 -7.47
N PHE A 128 -19.51 2.80 -6.73
CA PHE A 128 -20.52 2.08 -5.96
C PHE A 128 -21.87 1.98 -6.70
N ASP A 129 -22.77 1.15 -6.19
CA ASP A 129 -24.16 1.13 -6.62
C ASP A 129 -24.91 2.32 -6.00
N THR A 130 -25.39 3.24 -6.84
CA THR A 130 -26.07 4.46 -6.40
C THR A 130 -27.38 4.19 -5.64
N LYS A 131 -28.01 3.02 -5.82
CA LYS A 131 -29.23 2.64 -5.10
C LYS A 131 -29.00 2.29 -3.63
N GLY A 132 -27.77 1.92 -3.27
CA GLY A 132 -27.37 1.58 -1.89
C GLY A 132 -26.39 2.57 -1.26
N LEU A 133 -26.10 3.68 -1.95
CA LEU A 133 -25.05 4.61 -1.53
C LEU A 133 -25.59 5.61 -0.50
N ASN A 134 -25.11 5.50 0.74
CA ASN A 134 -25.31 6.50 1.77
C ASN A 134 -24.18 7.55 1.70
N VAL A 135 -24.50 8.77 1.28
CA VAL A 135 -23.53 9.86 1.10
C VAL A 135 -22.88 10.31 2.41
N GLU A 136 -23.61 10.33 3.52
CA GLU A 136 -23.06 10.73 4.81
C GLU A 136 -22.07 9.69 5.33
N GLU A 137 -22.38 8.41 5.13
CA GLU A 137 -21.46 7.31 5.46
C GLU A 137 -20.17 7.38 4.63
N VAL A 138 -20.26 7.71 3.34
CA VAL A 138 -19.09 7.92 2.48
C VAL A 138 -18.21 9.05 2.99
N LYS A 139 -18.80 10.18 3.39
CA LYS A 139 -18.06 11.32 3.96
C LYS A 139 -17.36 10.95 5.26
N ARG A 140 -18.07 10.23 6.16
CA ARG A 140 -17.52 9.74 7.43
C ARG A 140 -16.29 8.88 7.19
N VAL A 141 -16.41 7.86 6.34
CA VAL A 141 -15.30 6.95 6.01
C VAL A 141 -14.12 7.71 5.39
N ASN A 142 -14.38 8.64 4.47
CA ASN A 142 -13.31 9.44 3.87
C ASN A 142 -12.59 10.31 4.93
N GLY A 143 -13.33 10.90 5.86
CA GLY A 143 -12.77 11.67 6.98
C GLY A 143 -11.87 10.82 7.88
N GLU A 144 -12.30 9.60 8.21
CA GLU A 144 -11.50 8.66 9.01
C GLU A 144 -10.17 8.28 8.35
N ILE A 145 -10.19 8.07 7.03
CA ILE A 145 -8.97 7.79 6.27
C ILE A 145 -8.02 9.00 6.30
N GLN A 146 -8.56 10.20 6.10
CA GLN A 146 -7.76 11.44 6.12
C GLN A 146 -7.13 11.69 7.50
N GLU A 147 -7.92 11.61 8.57
CA GLU A 147 -7.45 11.80 9.95
C GLU A 147 -6.38 10.77 10.34
N SER A 148 -6.63 9.50 10.00
CA SER A 148 -5.68 8.41 10.27
C SER A 148 -4.36 8.60 9.50
N TRP A 149 -4.43 9.02 8.24
CA TRP A 149 -3.25 9.27 7.42
C TRP A 149 -2.43 10.45 7.95
N GLU A 150 -3.08 11.55 8.31
CA GLU A 150 -2.43 12.70 8.92
C GLU A 150 -1.74 12.35 10.24
N THR A 151 -2.40 11.53 11.06
CA THR A 151 -1.82 11.06 12.33
C THR A 151 -0.58 10.21 12.08
N PHE A 152 -0.70 9.21 11.19
CA PHE A 152 0.40 8.31 10.85
C PHE A 152 1.62 9.06 10.29
N THR A 153 1.41 10.03 9.40
CA THR A 153 2.51 10.79 8.77
C THR A 153 3.19 11.74 9.76
N LYS A 154 2.42 12.36 10.68
CA LYS A 154 2.98 13.19 11.77
C LYS A 154 3.83 12.37 12.74
N GLU A 155 3.34 11.20 13.17
CA GLU A 155 4.05 10.34 14.12
C GLU A 155 5.39 9.82 13.58
N ASN A 156 5.47 9.58 12.27
CA ASN A 156 6.64 8.96 11.67
C ASN A 156 7.68 9.97 11.12
N ASN A 157 7.47 11.29 11.23
CA ASN A 157 8.43 12.34 10.83
C ASN A 157 9.06 12.13 9.42
N ILE A 158 8.36 11.47 8.50
CA ILE A 158 8.91 10.98 7.22
C ILE A 158 9.17 12.14 6.24
N ILE A 159 8.80 13.38 6.61
CA ILE A 159 8.92 14.55 5.72
C ILE A 159 10.16 15.41 6.04
N ASN A 160 11.10 14.97 6.90
CA ASN A 160 12.33 15.73 7.18
C ASN A 160 13.62 14.89 7.25
N SER A 161 13.77 13.83 6.45
CA SER A 161 15.12 13.33 6.16
C SER A 161 15.67 14.07 4.94
N PRO A 162 16.62 15.02 5.11
CA PRO A 162 17.30 15.62 3.98
C PRO A 162 17.96 14.48 3.19
N LYS A 163 17.79 14.50 1.87
CA LYS A 163 18.50 13.62 0.93
C LYS A 163 19.97 13.55 1.32
N GLN A 164 20.39 12.52 2.05
CA GLN A 164 21.79 12.13 2.10
C GLN A 164 22.02 11.34 0.82
N ILE A 165 22.14 12.09 -0.28
CA ILE A 165 22.81 11.62 -1.48
C ILE A 165 24.18 11.16 -1.00
N PHE A 166 24.42 9.86 -1.12
CA PHE A 166 25.75 9.29 -0.98
C PHE A 166 26.71 10.02 -1.93
N SER A 167 27.46 11.00 -1.43
CA SER A 167 28.82 11.22 -1.89
C SER A 167 29.68 10.14 -1.23
N LYS A 168 29.64 8.92 -1.78
CA LYS A 168 30.71 7.96 -1.55
C LYS A 168 31.84 8.32 -2.52
N ASN A 169 32.92 8.76 -1.92
CA ASN A 169 34.23 9.06 -2.47
C ASN A 169 34.62 8.19 -3.68
N MET A 170 35.01 8.84 -4.77
CA MET A 170 36.12 8.42 -5.62
C MET A 170 37.33 9.28 -5.27
#